data_AF-A0A533UPZ5-F1
#
_entry.id   AF-A0A533UPZ5-F1
#
_cell.length_a   1.000
_cell.length_b   1.000
_cell.length_c   1.000
_cell.angle_alpha   90.00
_cell.angle_beta   90.00
_cell.angle_gamma   90.00
#
_symmetry.space_group_name_H-M   'P 1'
#
loop_
_entity.id
_entity.type
_entity.pdbx_description
1 polymer ?
#
loop_
_entity_poly.entity_id
_entity_poly.type
_entity_poly.pdbx_seq_one_letter_code
_entity_poly.pdbx_strand_id
1 'polypeptide(L)'
;MHGANYRIGNGQPYTRKEFIKGKPQIKIAKFSGGKRDGDYDYCVQLCSNEKIQIRHMAIESARLSANKAIEQVAGETGYFSTLK
;
A
#
# COMPACT_ATOMS: atom_id res chain seq x y z
N MET A 1 -17.84 -0.29 8.83
CA MET A 1 -17.76 -1.63 8.20
C MET A 1 -16.38 -2.25 8.41
N HIS A 2 -16.34 -3.53 8.78
CA HIS A 2 -15.12 -4.27 9.13
C HIS A 2 -14.37 -4.78 7.89
N GLY A 3 -13.07 -5.04 8.03
CA GLY A 3 -12.23 -5.52 6.92
C GLY A 3 -12.54 -6.95 6.52
N ALA A 4 -12.98 -7.77 7.47
CA ALA A 4 -13.36 -9.15 7.23
C ALA A 4 -14.43 -9.28 6.12
N ASN A 5 -15.38 -8.35 6.06
CA ASN A 5 -16.49 -8.37 5.09
C ASN A 5 -16.04 -8.19 3.64
N TYR A 6 -14.80 -7.74 3.40
CA TYR A 6 -14.26 -7.45 2.06
C TYR A 6 -12.97 -8.22 1.77
N ARG A 7 -12.61 -9.21 2.61
CA ARG A 7 -11.37 -9.97 2.46
C ARG A 7 -11.39 -10.84 1.21
N ILE A 8 -12.55 -11.37 0.86
CA ILE A 8 -12.76 -12.22 -0.31
C ILE A 8 -13.33 -11.35 -1.44
N GLY A 9 -12.64 -11.35 -2.59
CA GLY A 9 -13.14 -10.70 -3.80
C GLY A 9 -14.27 -11.51 -4.41
N ASN A 10 -15.51 -11.13 -4.12
CA ASN A 10 -16.70 -11.77 -4.67
C ASN A 10 -17.21 -11.03 -5.91
N GLY A 11 -17.59 -11.77 -6.95
CA GLY A 11 -18.16 -11.21 -8.18
C GLY A 11 -17.13 -10.67 -9.17
N GLN A 12 -17.61 -9.89 -10.14
CA GLN A 12 -16.77 -9.30 -11.20
C GLN A 12 -16.06 -8.02 -10.73
N PRO A 13 -14.82 -7.75 -11.18
CA PRO A 13 -14.11 -6.52 -10.85
C PRO A 13 -14.86 -5.25 -11.30
N TYR A 14 -15.17 -4.37 -10.35
CA TYR A 14 -15.90 -3.13 -10.60
C TYR A 14 -14.95 -1.92 -10.67
N THR A 15 -14.30 -1.74 -11.82
CA THR A 15 -13.17 -0.79 -11.98
C THR A 15 -13.39 0.30 -13.03
N ARG A 16 -14.37 0.12 -13.93
CA ARG A 16 -14.61 1.01 -15.09
C ARG A 16 -15.20 2.36 -14.66
N LYS A 17 -14.33 3.37 -14.55
CA LYS A 17 -14.63 4.68 -13.95
C LYS A 17 -15.74 5.45 -14.67
N GLU A 18 -15.93 5.21 -15.95
CA GLU A 18 -16.95 5.83 -16.81
C GLU A 18 -18.39 5.40 -16.45
N PHE A 19 -18.56 4.23 -15.83
CA PHE A 19 -19.86 3.73 -15.37
C PHE A 19 -20.11 3.97 -13.87
N ILE A 20 -19.08 4.41 -13.11
CA ILE A 20 -19.14 4.54 -11.64
C ILE A 20 -19.26 6.02 -11.25
N LYS A 21 -20.46 6.45 -10.85
CA LYS A 21 -20.69 7.80 -10.32
C LYS A 21 -20.41 7.87 -8.83
N GLY A 22 -19.81 8.97 -8.36
CA GLY A 22 -19.62 9.22 -6.92
C GLY A 22 -18.61 8.31 -6.21
N LYS A 23 -17.60 7.79 -6.92
CA LYS A 23 -16.58 6.95 -6.30
C LYS A 23 -15.82 7.73 -5.21
N PRO A 24 -15.61 7.15 -4.01
CA PRO A 24 -14.87 7.81 -2.95
C PRO A 24 -13.38 7.92 -3.31
N GLN A 25 -12.74 8.98 -2.81
CA GLN A 25 -11.29 9.17 -2.94
C GLN A 25 -10.54 8.10 -2.12
N ILE A 26 -9.46 7.56 -2.67
CA ILE A 26 -8.58 6.67 -1.91
C ILE A 26 -7.86 7.47 -0.82
N LYS A 27 -7.67 6.88 0.35
CA LYS A 27 -6.95 7.51 1.47
C LYS A 27 -5.43 7.35 1.42
N ILE A 28 -4.91 6.54 0.49
CA ILE A 28 -3.47 6.41 0.30
C ILE A 28 -2.97 7.75 -0.27
N ALA A 29 -2.15 8.45 0.51
CA ALA A 29 -1.70 9.79 0.13
C ALA A 29 -0.44 9.76 -0.75
N LYS A 30 0.48 8.83 -0.47
CA LYS A 30 1.75 8.69 -1.17
C LYS A 30 2.04 7.21 -1.41
N PHE A 31 2.53 6.89 -2.60
CA PHE A 31 2.91 5.53 -2.98
C PHE A 31 4.42 5.26 -2.80
N SER A 32 5.21 6.29 -2.49
CA SER A 32 6.65 6.17 -2.26
C SER A 32 7.09 7.03 -1.07
N GLY A 33 8.16 6.62 -0.41
CA GLY A 33 8.82 7.33 0.67
C GLY A 33 10.33 7.07 0.70
N GLY A 34 11.06 7.90 1.43
CA GLY A 34 12.53 7.88 1.45
C GLY A 34 13.16 8.42 0.16
N LYS A 35 14.44 8.12 -0.05
CA LYS A 35 15.23 8.63 -1.18
C LYS A 35 15.18 7.66 -2.37
N ARG A 36 14.55 8.05 -3.47
CA ARG A 36 14.41 7.19 -4.67
C ARG A 36 15.74 6.81 -5.31
N ASP A 37 16.59 7.80 -5.55
CA ASP A 37 17.85 7.62 -6.30
C ASP A 37 19.01 7.36 -5.34
N GLY A 38 18.84 6.33 -4.51
CA GLY A 38 19.90 5.79 -3.65
C GLY A 38 20.57 4.59 -4.31
N ASP A 39 21.85 4.40 -4.01
CA ASP A 39 22.57 3.17 -4.33
C ASP A 39 22.30 2.18 -3.19
N TYR A 40 21.48 1.18 -3.45
CA TYR A 40 21.01 0.22 -2.45
C TYR A 40 21.41 -1.19 -2.85
N ASP A 41 22.09 -1.90 -1.95
CA ASP A 41 22.57 -3.27 -2.21
C ASP A 41 21.43 -4.31 -2.16
N TYR A 42 20.35 -4.02 -1.44
CA TYR A 42 19.30 -5.01 -1.13
C TYR A 42 17.89 -4.50 -1.43
N CYS A 43 17.04 -5.42 -1.91
CA CYS A 43 15.61 -5.19 -2.09
C CYS A 43 14.81 -6.20 -1.27
N VAL A 44 13.94 -5.70 -0.40
CA VAL A 44 13.02 -6.53 0.41
C VAL A 44 11.60 -6.29 -0.05
N GLN A 45 10.84 -7.37 -0.24
CA GLN A 45 9.46 -7.32 -0.72
C GLN A 45 8.54 -8.09 0.21
N LEU A 46 7.38 -7.49 0.52
CA LEU A 46 6.29 -8.17 1.21
C LEU A 46 5.34 -8.77 0.18
N CYS A 47 5.34 -10.09 0.07
CA CYS A 47 4.49 -10.83 -0.86
C CYS A 47 3.26 -11.39 -0.13
N SER A 48 2.11 -11.40 -0.81
CA SER A 48 0.91 -12.08 -0.28
C SER A 48 0.97 -13.57 -0.58
N ASN A 49 0.72 -14.39 0.43
CA ASN A 49 0.63 -15.85 0.28
C ASN A 49 -0.79 -16.32 -0.05
N GLU A 50 -1.79 -15.46 0.12
CA GLU A 50 -3.20 -15.79 -0.11
C GLU A 50 -3.81 -14.86 -1.17
N LYS A 51 -4.83 -15.36 -1.86
CA LYS A 51 -5.68 -14.57 -2.74
C LYS A 51 -6.70 -13.80 -1.91
N ILE A 52 -6.38 -12.56 -1.58
CA ILE A 52 -7.23 -11.68 -0.77
C ILE A 52 -7.36 -10.30 -1.38
N GLN A 53 -8.45 -9.61 -1.03
CA GLN A 53 -8.63 -8.20 -1.33
C GLN A 53 -8.26 -7.36 -0.08
N ILE A 54 -7.34 -6.43 -0.28
CA ILE A 54 -6.85 -5.53 0.78
C ILE A 54 -7.49 -4.16 0.62
N ARG A 55 -8.04 -3.63 1.71
CA ARG A 55 -8.66 -2.29 1.71
C ARG A 55 -7.58 -1.20 1.73
N HIS A 56 -7.85 -0.09 1.05
CA HIS A 56 -6.97 1.09 1.01
C HIS A 56 -6.59 1.63 2.41
N MET A 57 -7.47 1.49 3.42
CA MET A 57 -7.15 1.82 4.82
C MET A 57 -6.00 0.98 5.38
N ALA A 58 -6.05 -0.33 5.14
CA ALA A 58 -5.05 -1.26 5.64
C ALA A 58 -3.70 -1.03 4.94
N ILE A 59 -3.73 -0.76 3.64
CA ILE A 59 -2.53 -0.44 2.85
C ILE A 59 -1.85 0.84 3.39
N GLU A 60 -2.61 1.91 3.64
CA GLU A 60 -2.04 3.15 4.18
C GLU A 60 -1.52 2.97 5.62
N SER A 61 -2.22 2.22 6.48
CA SER A 61 -1.72 1.88 7.81
C SER A 61 -0.43 1.06 7.76
N ALA A 62 -0.35 0.08 6.87
CA ALA A 62 0.85 -0.74 6.69
C ALA A 62 2.02 0.12 6.21
N ARG A 63 1.79 0.99 5.22
CA ARG A 63 2.78 1.93 4.70
C ARG A 63 3.33 2.85 5.80
N LEU A 64 2.44 3.46 6.60
CA LEU A 64 2.85 4.36 7.68
C LEU A 64 3.67 3.63 8.75
N SER A 65 3.23 2.43 9.14
CA SER A 65 3.90 1.63 10.17
C SER A 65 5.27 1.14 9.70
N ALA A 66 5.35 0.63 8.48
CA ALA A 66 6.61 0.16 7.88
C ALA A 66 7.61 1.31 7.70
N ASN A 67 7.18 2.44 7.12
CA ASN A 67 8.07 3.59 6.94
C ASN A 67 8.56 4.13 8.28
N LYS A 68 7.69 4.26 9.29
CA LYS A 68 8.10 4.73 10.62
C LYS A 68 9.17 3.80 11.24
N ALA A 69 9.00 2.49 11.12
CA ALA A 69 9.96 1.53 11.66
C ALA A 69 11.30 1.58 10.92
N ILE A 70 11.29 1.69 9.59
CA ILE A 70 12.52 1.76 8.78
C ILE A 70 13.24 3.08 9.03
N GLU A 71 12.52 4.19 9.07
CA GLU A 71 13.08 5.54 9.26
C GLU A 71 13.76 5.70 10.62
N GLN A 72 13.26 5.02 11.65
CA GLN A 72 13.92 4.99 12.97
C GLN A 72 15.31 4.35 12.93
N VAL A 73 15.57 3.44 11.99
CA VAL A 73 16.83 2.68 11.90
C VAL A 73 17.75 3.24 10.81
N ALA A 74 17.20 3.51 9.63
CA ALA A 74 17.96 3.94 8.45
C ALA A 74 17.98 5.47 8.24
N GLY A 75 17.20 6.23 9.02
CA GLY A 75 16.99 7.66 8.79
C GLY A 75 16.16 7.94 7.53
N GLU A 76 15.92 9.22 7.23
CA GLU A 76 15.06 9.63 6.11
C GLU A 76 15.64 9.31 4.72
N THR A 77 16.98 9.24 4.62
CA THR A 77 17.69 9.07 3.33
C THR A 77 18.30 7.69 3.13
N GLY A 78 18.31 6.84 4.17
CA GLY A 78 18.93 5.51 4.13
C GLY A 78 18.03 4.41 3.57
N TYR A 79 16.82 4.73 3.10
CA TYR A 79 15.93 3.76 2.48
C TYR A 79 15.08 4.35 1.36
N PHE A 80 14.59 3.45 0.50
CA PHE A 80 13.51 3.72 -0.44
C PHE A 80 12.39 2.71 -0.23
N SER A 81 11.18 3.21 -0.03
CA SER A 81 9.98 2.40 0.16
C SER A 81 8.96 2.74 -0.92
N THR A 82 8.35 1.73 -1.52
CA THR A 82 7.33 1.89 -2.56
C THR A 82 6.21 0.88 -2.40
N LEU A 83 4.97 1.35 -2.50
CA LEU A 83 3.78 0.53 -2.66
C LEU A 83 3.63 0.21 -4.16
N LYS A 84 3.56 -1.07 -4.51
CA LYS A 84 3.38 -1.59 -5.87
C LYS A 84 2.21 -2.55 -5.94
#